data_AF-A0A3C1ZID1-F1
#
_entry.id   AF-A0A3C1ZID1-F1
#
_cell.length_a   1.000
_cell.length_b   1.000
_cell.length_c   1.000
_cell.angle_alpha   90.00
_cell.angle_beta   90.00
_cell.angle_gamma   90.00
#
_symmetry.space_group_name_H-M   'P 1'
#
loop_
_entity.id
_entity.type
_entity.pdbx_description
1 polymer ?
#
loop_
_entity_poly.entity_id
_entity_poly.type
_entity_poly.pdbx_seq_one_letter_code
_entity_poly.pdbx_strand_id
1 'polypeptide(L)'
;METLPPRSALQTDAPLPFLDLKVLRRKVEEGASPSSLLFTFEDRLFLPLSPVMFDEQQFNADLDELIEALRNEGVLQQVRFGLNNIGQVSYIKERQLACFFDIYLYLANSEAANLALSMGLNLKGGYLWMERHEGDFSSWPFIPAIVEESFKPPLFISRSCFRRDSLMQSCEHCPHRGSWYVKGDKERYKVLVEDCITYVVRA
;
A
#
# COMPACT_ATOMS: atom_id res chain seq x y z
N MET A 1 -14.40 15.08 1.95
CA MET A 1 -13.54 13.89 2.04
C MET A 1 -14.28 12.82 2.81
N GLU A 2 -13.98 11.57 2.53
CA GLU A 2 -14.48 10.40 3.25
C GLU A 2 -13.62 10.18 4.51
N THR A 3 -14.20 9.53 5.52
CA THR A 3 -13.45 9.04 6.68
C THR A 3 -12.59 7.87 6.24
N LEU A 4 -11.27 7.96 6.44
CA LEU A 4 -10.37 6.83 6.20
C LEU A 4 -10.30 5.95 7.47
N PRO A 5 -10.10 4.63 7.33
CA PRO A 5 -9.88 3.74 8.46
C PRO A 5 -8.66 4.16 9.30
N PRO A 6 -8.57 3.71 10.56
CA PRO A 6 -7.30 3.66 11.27
C PRO A 6 -6.27 2.88 10.43
N ARG A 7 -5.03 3.35 10.36
CA ARG A 7 -4.06 2.81 9.40
C ARG A 7 -3.66 1.37 9.70
N SER A 8 -3.68 0.97 10.97
CA SER A 8 -3.49 -0.39 11.47
C SER A 8 -4.56 -1.36 10.99
N ALA A 9 -5.74 -0.89 10.58
CA ALA A 9 -6.76 -1.74 9.97
C ALA A 9 -6.45 -2.10 8.50
N LEU A 10 -5.53 -1.37 7.85
CA LEU A 10 -5.09 -1.59 6.47
C LEU A 10 -3.74 -2.30 6.41
N GLN A 11 -3.57 -3.37 7.19
CA GLN A 11 -2.33 -4.10 7.33
C GLN A 11 -2.55 -5.60 7.22
N THR A 12 -1.64 -6.30 6.54
CA THR A 12 -1.67 -7.77 6.44
C THR A 12 -1.15 -8.42 7.73
N ASP A 13 -1.33 -9.74 7.85
CA ASP A 13 -0.76 -10.56 8.92
C ASP A 13 0.79 -10.52 8.97
N ALA A 14 1.43 -10.14 7.86
CA ALA A 14 2.88 -9.98 7.71
C ALA A 14 3.34 -8.52 7.92
N PRO A 15 2.69 -7.79 8.84
CA PRO A 15 2.65 -6.34 8.95
C PRO A 15 2.85 -5.45 7.71
N LEU A 16 2.51 -5.91 6.50
CA LEU A 16 2.68 -5.08 5.31
C LEU A 16 1.49 -4.11 5.17
N PRO A 17 1.73 -2.82 4.96
CA PRO A 17 0.68 -1.81 4.85
C PRO A 17 0.11 -1.73 3.43
N PHE A 18 0.20 -2.77 2.62
CA PHE A 18 -0.32 -2.78 1.26
C PHE A 18 -0.65 -4.21 0.86
N LEU A 19 -1.40 -4.36 -0.23
CA LEU A 19 -1.69 -5.65 -0.82
C LEU A 19 -0.84 -5.85 -2.08
N ASP A 20 -0.20 -7.01 -2.17
CA ASP A 20 0.60 -7.39 -3.33
C ASP A 20 -0.33 -7.84 -4.47
N LEU A 21 -0.31 -7.10 -5.58
CA LEU A 21 -1.19 -7.36 -6.73
C LEU A 21 -0.98 -8.74 -7.35
N LYS A 22 0.26 -9.27 -7.37
CA LYS A 22 0.55 -10.60 -7.90
C LYS A 22 -0.08 -11.69 -7.02
N VAL A 23 -0.03 -11.50 -5.70
CA VAL A 23 -0.69 -12.40 -4.74
C VAL A 23 -2.20 -12.33 -4.87
N LEU A 24 -2.77 -11.12 -4.99
CA LEU A 24 -4.20 -10.94 -5.20
C LEU A 24 -4.66 -11.61 -6.50
N ARG A 25 -4.00 -11.35 -7.62
CA ARG A 25 -4.33 -11.94 -8.92
C ARG A 25 -4.32 -13.46 -8.85
N ARG A 26 -3.25 -14.06 -8.32
CA ARG A 26 -3.16 -15.52 -8.17
C ARG A 26 -4.34 -16.09 -7.38
N LYS A 27 -4.74 -15.45 -6.28
CA LYS A 27 -5.90 -15.92 -5.49
C LYS A 27 -7.22 -15.79 -6.26
N VAL A 28 -7.39 -14.74 -7.06
CA VAL A 28 -8.56 -14.57 -7.93
C VAL A 28 -8.57 -15.65 -9.03
N GLU A 29 -7.42 -15.95 -9.65
CA GLU A 29 -7.26 -17.06 -10.60
C GLU A 29 -7.58 -18.43 -9.97
N GLU A 30 -7.25 -18.60 -8.67
CA GLU A 30 -7.60 -19.77 -7.86
C GLU A 30 -9.10 -19.81 -7.44
N GLY A 31 -9.89 -18.80 -7.84
CA GLY A 31 -11.34 -18.75 -7.62
C GLY A 31 -11.78 -17.98 -6.37
N ALA A 32 -10.88 -17.27 -5.68
CA ALA A 32 -11.27 -16.38 -4.60
C ALA A 32 -12.05 -15.16 -5.13
N SER A 33 -13.06 -14.71 -4.38
CA SER A 33 -13.75 -13.45 -4.67
C SER A 33 -12.79 -12.27 -4.45
N PRO A 34 -12.61 -11.36 -5.42
CA PRO A 34 -11.76 -10.18 -5.28
C PRO A 34 -12.11 -9.33 -4.06
N SER A 35 -13.41 -9.10 -3.79
CA SER A 35 -13.84 -8.30 -2.63
C SER A 35 -13.36 -8.88 -1.29
N SER A 36 -13.35 -10.21 -1.15
CA SER A 36 -12.90 -10.90 0.06
C SER A 36 -11.40 -10.78 0.35
N LEU A 37 -10.63 -10.32 -0.64
CA LEU A 37 -9.18 -10.17 -0.54
C LEU A 37 -8.74 -8.74 -0.18
N LEU A 38 -9.65 -7.78 -0.23
CA LEU A 38 -9.40 -6.39 0.10
C LEU A 38 -9.68 -6.11 1.58
N PHE A 39 -9.05 -5.06 2.12
CA PHE A 39 -9.40 -4.63 3.47
C PHE A 39 -10.80 -4.03 3.48
N THR A 40 -11.58 -4.35 4.51
CA THR A 40 -12.94 -3.82 4.67
C THR A 40 -12.98 -2.86 5.84
N PHE A 41 -13.58 -1.70 5.65
CA PHE A 41 -13.91 -0.78 6.73
C PHE A 41 -15.23 -0.10 6.41
N GLU A 42 -16.19 -0.19 7.33
CA GLU A 42 -17.58 0.22 7.12
C GLU A 42 -18.17 -0.44 5.86
N ASP A 43 -18.63 0.34 4.88
CA ASP A 43 -19.24 -0.10 3.62
C ASP A 43 -18.28 0.05 2.42
N ARG A 44 -16.96 0.07 2.68
CA ARG A 44 -15.92 0.30 1.68
C ARG A 44 -14.85 -0.79 1.69
N LEU A 45 -14.26 -0.97 0.52
CA LEU A 45 -13.12 -1.84 0.27
C LEU A 45 -11.88 -0.99 0.04
N PHE A 46 -10.75 -1.36 0.61
CA PHE A 46 -9.50 -0.61 0.51
C PHE A 46 -8.41 -1.49 -0.10
N LEU A 47 -7.77 -0.94 -1.12
CA LEU A 47 -6.62 -1.53 -1.81
C LEU A 47 -5.44 -0.56 -1.73
N PRO A 48 -4.69 -0.56 -0.62
CA PRO A 48 -3.43 0.16 -0.57
C PRO A 48 -2.41 -0.52 -1.48
N LEU A 49 -1.86 0.23 -2.42
CA LEU A 49 -0.93 -0.26 -3.44
C LEU A 49 0.49 -0.35 -2.89
N SER A 50 1.32 -1.23 -3.45
CA SER A 50 2.74 -1.32 -3.05
C SER A 50 3.47 0.00 -3.29
N PRO A 51 4.32 0.47 -2.35
CA PRO A 51 5.15 1.66 -2.56
C PRO A 51 6.28 1.43 -3.58
N VAL A 52 6.62 0.17 -3.87
CA VAL A 52 7.71 -0.20 -4.80
C VAL A 52 7.14 -0.98 -5.97
N MET A 53 7.40 -0.48 -7.19
CA MET A 53 7.04 -1.10 -8.46
C MET A 53 8.34 -1.41 -9.22
N PHE A 54 8.70 -2.68 -9.36
CA PHE A 54 9.92 -3.08 -10.10
C PHE A 54 9.72 -2.98 -11.61
N ASP A 55 8.57 -3.45 -12.06
CA ASP A 55 8.10 -3.40 -13.43
C ASP A 55 6.74 -2.70 -13.41
N GLU A 56 6.72 -1.43 -13.81
CA GLU A 56 5.51 -0.61 -13.82
C GLU A 56 4.49 -1.12 -14.84
N GLN A 57 4.93 -1.67 -15.97
CA GLN A 57 4.03 -2.20 -17.00
C GLN A 57 3.31 -3.43 -16.48
N GLN A 58 4.05 -4.37 -15.88
CA GLN A 58 3.45 -5.56 -15.28
C GLN A 58 2.55 -5.20 -14.08
N PHE A 59 2.96 -4.23 -13.25
CA PHE A 59 2.14 -3.75 -12.14
C PHE A 59 0.80 -3.19 -12.63
N ASN A 60 0.83 -2.37 -13.68
CA ASN A 60 -0.38 -1.80 -14.27
C ASN A 60 -1.26 -2.87 -14.92
N ALA A 61 -0.68 -3.88 -15.56
CA ALA A 61 -1.42 -5.02 -16.11
C ALA A 61 -2.11 -5.84 -15.01
N ASP A 62 -1.39 -6.17 -13.92
CA ASP A 62 -1.95 -6.88 -12.76
C ASP A 62 -3.10 -6.06 -12.13
N LEU A 63 -2.96 -4.73 -12.09
CA LEU A 63 -3.99 -3.84 -11.57
C LEU A 63 -5.22 -3.76 -12.50
N ASP A 64 -5.02 -3.71 -13.83
CA ASP A 64 -6.10 -3.73 -14.82
C ASP A 64 -6.95 -5.01 -14.68
N GLU A 65 -6.30 -6.18 -14.53
CA GLU A 65 -7.00 -7.45 -14.33
C GLU A 65 -7.83 -7.48 -13.04
N LEU A 66 -7.27 -6.99 -11.94
CA LEU A 66 -7.98 -6.90 -10.66
C LEU A 66 -9.16 -5.93 -10.73
N ILE A 67 -9.00 -4.78 -11.40
CA ILE A 67 -10.08 -3.81 -11.62
C ILE A 67 -11.23 -4.44 -12.40
N GLU A 68 -10.93 -5.20 -13.46
CA GLU A 68 -11.96 -5.89 -14.22
C GLU A 68 -12.65 -6.98 -13.40
N ALA A 69 -11.92 -7.72 -12.57
CA ALA A 69 -12.51 -8.69 -11.65
C ALA A 69 -13.47 -8.01 -10.65
N LEU A 70 -13.06 -6.89 -10.05
CA LEU A 70 -13.89 -6.08 -9.14
C LEU A 70 -15.10 -5.45 -9.85
N ARG A 71 -14.96 -5.09 -11.13
CA ARG A 71 -16.04 -4.59 -11.98
C ARG A 71 -17.07 -5.68 -12.24
N ASN A 72 -16.61 -6.88 -12.58
CA ASN A 72 -17.47 -8.04 -12.84
C ASN A 72 -18.23 -8.50 -11.59
N GLU A 73 -17.61 -8.35 -10.40
CA GLU A 73 -18.26 -8.58 -9.11
C GLU A 73 -19.21 -7.43 -8.70
N GLY A 74 -19.20 -6.30 -9.42
CA GLY A 74 -20.08 -5.16 -9.16
C GLY A 74 -19.68 -4.29 -7.96
N VAL A 75 -18.47 -4.48 -7.42
CA VAL A 75 -18.00 -3.81 -6.19
C VAL A 75 -16.99 -2.70 -6.45
N LEU A 76 -16.53 -2.50 -7.70
CA LEU A 76 -15.47 -1.51 -8.03
C LEU A 76 -15.72 -0.10 -7.47
N GLN A 77 -16.98 0.37 -7.44
CA GLN A 77 -17.32 1.70 -6.91
C GLN A 77 -17.14 1.82 -5.38
N GLN A 78 -17.12 0.69 -4.67
CA GLN A 78 -16.86 0.62 -3.22
C GLN A 78 -15.36 0.63 -2.91
N VAL A 79 -14.51 0.42 -3.92
CA VAL A 79 -13.06 0.30 -3.75
C VAL A 79 -12.42 1.68 -3.64
N ARG A 80 -11.44 1.79 -2.75
CA ARG A 80 -10.56 2.94 -2.56
C ARG A 80 -9.12 2.51 -2.78
N PHE A 81 -8.48 3.06 -3.80
CA PHE A 81 -7.10 2.77 -4.16
C PHE A 81 -6.16 3.66 -3.33
N GLY A 82 -5.32 3.07 -2.48
CA GLY A 82 -4.36 3.80 -1.66
C GLY A 82 -3.06 4.02 -2.41
N LEU A 83 -2.74 5.28 -2.70
CA LEU A 83 -1.56 5.64 -3.47
C LEU A 83 -0.37 5.75 -2.54
N ASN A 84 0.65 4.94 -2.77
CA ASN A 84 1.90 4.89 -1.99
C ASN A 84 3.13 5.29 -2.81
N ASN A 85 2.96 5.58 -4.11
CA ASN A 85 4.04 5.99 -5.00
C ASN A 85 3.52 7.03 -6.02
N ILE A 86 4.31 8.07 -6.31
CA ILE A 86 3.92 9.12 -7.27
C ILE A 86 3.67 8.58 -8.68
N GLY A 87 4.35 7.49 -9.08
CA GLY A 87 4.13 6.82 -10.38
C GLY A 87 2.71 6.28 -10.54
N GLN A 88 1.99 6.03 -9.45
CA GLN A 88 0.60 5.53 -9.49
C GLN A 88 -0.40 6.63 -9.86
N VAL A 89 -0.04 7.91 -9.72
CA VAL A 89 -0.97 9.04 -9.89
C VAL A 89 -1.52 9.11 -11.31
N SER A 90 -0.69 8.97 -12.36
CA SER A 90 -1.17 9.08 -13.75
C SER A 90 -2.16 7.97 -14.08
N TYR A 91 -1.81 6.72 -13.74
CA TYR A 91 -2.64 5.55 -13.99
C TYR A 91 -4.03 5.68 -13.35
N ILE A 92 -4.08 6.09 -12.08
CA ILE A 92 -5.33 6.24 -11.32
C ILE A 92 -6.15 7.43 -11.81
N LYS A 93 -5.48 8.54 -12.16
CA LYS A 93 -6.11 9.74 -12.73
C LYS A 93 -6.80 9.43 -14.06
N GLU A 94 -6.11 8.77 -14.98
CA GLU A 94 -6.64 8.46 -16.32
C GLU A 94 -7.92 7.62 -16.25
N ARG A 95 -8.01 6.72 -15.25
CA ARG A 95 -9.16 5.85 -15.03
C ARG A 95 -10.22 6.44 -14.09
N GLN A 96 -9.96 7.61 -13.50
CA GLN A 96 -10.84 8.28 -12.52
C GLN A 96 -11.25 7.38 -11.33
N LEU A 97 -10.36 6.49 -10.91
CA LEU A 97 -10.62 5.57 -9.80
C LEU A 97 -10.62 6.32 -8.47
N ALA A 98 -11.57 6.00 -7.60
CA ALA A 98 -11.68 6.59 -6.27
C ALA A 98 -10.44 6.22 -5.45
N CYS A 99 -9.68 7.21 -4.99
CA CYS A 99 -8.37 6.97 -4.37
C CYS A 99 -8.15 7.81 -3.13
N PHE A 100 -7.12 7.46 -2.36
CA PHE A 100 -6.64 8.26 -1.24
C PHE A 100 -5.11 8.30 -1.25
N PHE A 101 -4.54 9.37 -0.69
CA PHE A 101 -3.10 9.45 -0.45
C PHE A 101 -2.77 8.60 0.76
N ASP A 102 -2.02 7.52 0.55
CA ASP A 102 -1.61 6.62 1.61
C ASP A 102 -0.23 7.03 2.17
N ILE A 103 0.19 6.35 3.23
CA ILE A 103 1.29 6.74 4.11
C ILE A 103 2.65 6.98 3.42
N TYR A 104 2.91 6.36 2.27
CA TYR A 104 4.15 6.57 1.52
C TYR A 104 4.05 7.64 0.42
N LEU A 105 2.84 8.17 0.14
CA LEU A 105 2.66 9.35 -0.71
C LEU A 105 2.44 10.59 0.18
N TYR A 106 3.56 11.16 0.62
CA TYR A 106 3.61 12.12 1.73
C TYR A 106 2.65 13.32 1.62
N LEU A 107 1.72 13.39 2.56
CA LEU A 107 0.88 14.55 2.82
C LEU A 107 1.43 15.32 4.04
N ALA A 108 2.52 16.05 3.85
CA ALA A 108 3.29 16.63 4.96
C ALA A 108 2.78 17.99 5.46
N ASN A 109 2.01 18.72 4.66
CA ASN A 109 1.52 20.08 4.97
C ASN A 109 0.33 20.47 4.08
N SER A 110 -0.23 21.67 4.31
CA SER A 110 -1.34 22.24 3.55
C SER A 110 -1.05 22.37 2.05
N GLU A 111 0.20 22.69 1.67
CA GLU A 111 0.60 22.81 0.26
C GLU A 111 0.58 21.45 -0.46
N ALA A 112 1.03 20.38 0.22
CA ALA A 112 0.91 19.03 -0.30
C ALA A 112 -0.56 18.63 -0.49
N ALA A 113 -1.45 19.05 0.42
CA ALA A 113 -2.89 18.82 0.32
C ALA A 113 -3.54 19.61 -0.83
N ASN A 114 -3.13 20.87 -1.04
CA ASN A 114 -3.56 21.66 -2.19
C ASN A 114 -3.09 21.03 -3.51
N LEU A 115 -1.83 20.58 -3.55
CA LEU A 115 -1.28 19.89 -4.70
C LEU A 115 -2.09 18.62 -5.00
N ALA A 116 -2.39 17.80 -3.99
CA ALA A 116 -3.18 16.57 -4.16
C ALA A 116 -4.55 16.82 -4.83
N LEU A 117 -5.25 17.89 -4.44
CA LEU A 117 -6.51 18.29 -5.08
C LEU A 117 -6.34 18.78 -6.52
N SER A 118 -5.23 19.47 -6.80
CA SER A 118 -4.93 19.99 -8.15
C SER A 118 -4.55 18.90 -9.16
N MET A 119 -4.25 17.67 -8.71
CA MET A 119 -3.81 16.59 -9.60
C MET A 119 -4.92 16.07 -10.53
N GLY A 120 -6.20 16.40 -10.28
CA GLY A 120 -7.34 15.92 -11.06
C GLY A 120 -7.73 14.46 -10.77
N LEU A 121 -7.40 14.00 -9.56
CA LEU A 121 -7.78 12.68 -9.06
C LEU A 121 -9.21 12.69 -8.52
N ASN A 122 -9.87 11.54 -8.56
CA ASN A 122 -11.07 11.26 -7.76
C ASN A 122 -10.66 11.01 -6.30
N LEU A 123 -10.09 12.03 -5.66
CA LEU A 123 -9.50 11.96 -4.32
C LEU A 123 -10.60 11.91 -3.26
N LYS A 124 -10.55 10.91 -2.38
CA LYS A 124 -11.48 10.69 -1.28
C LYS A 124 -10.91 11.07 0.08
N GLY A 125 -9.59 11.20 0.20
CA GLY A 125 -8.92 11.63 1.41
C GLY A 125 -7.42 11.41 1.34
N GLY A 126 -6.74 11.57 2.47
CA GLY A 126 -5.32 11.23 2.59
C GLY A 126 -4.90 11.11 4.05
N TYR A 127 -3.91 10.27 4.32
CA TYR A 127 -3.28 10.19 5.62
C TYR A 127 -2.26 11.31 5.79
N LEU A 128 -2.29 11.98 6.93
CA LEU A 128 -1.24 12.89 7.35
C LEU A 128 0.09 12.12 7.40
N TRP A 129 1.19 12.80 7.07
CA TRP A 129 2.52 12.21 7.19
C TRP A 129 2.70 11.56 8.56
N MET A 130 3.02 10.25 8.55
CA MET A 130 2.91 9.36 9.71
C MET A 130 3.79 9.72 10.92
N GLU A 131 4.76 10.63 10.76
CA GLU A 131 5.57 11.17 11.86
C GLU A 131 4.89 12.35 12.59
N ARG A 132 3.69 12.77 12.14
CA ARG A 132 2.87 13.80 12.79
C ARG A 132 1.58 13.17 13.31
N HIS A 133 1.39 13.23 14.63
CA HIS A 133 0.22 12.67 15.31
C HIS A 133 -0.83 13.73 15.69
N GLU A 134 -0.55 15.00 15.40
CA GLU A 134 -1.46 16.12 15.62
C GLU A 134 -1.13 17.26 14.64
N GLY A 135 -2.05 18.21 14.50
CA GLY A 135 -1.85 19.39 13.68
C GLY A 135 -3.04 20.35 13.71
N ASP A 136 -2.76 21.62 13.43
CA ASP A 136 -3.80 22.58 13.05
C ASP A 136 -4.09 22.44 11.56
N PHE A 137 -5.33 22.10 11.22
CA PHE A 137 -5.81 21.91 9.86
C PHE A 137 -6.67 23.07 9.36
N SER A 138 -6.72 24.20 10.09
CA SER A 138 -7.52 25.36 9.72
C SER A 138 -7.19 25.92 8.32
N SER A 139 -5.95 25.81 7.88
CA SER A 139 -5.46 26.25 6.56
C SER A 139 -5.49 25.15 5.48
N TRP A 140 -5.90 23.93 5.83
CA TRP A 140 -5.86 22.80 4.91
C TRP A 140 -7.13 22.76 4.06
N PRO A 141 -7.03 22.35 2.78
CA PRO A 141 -8.20 22.25 1.92
C PRO A 141 -9.09 21.04 2.26
N PHE A 142 -8.59 20.10 3.06
CA PHE A 142 -9.35 19.03 3.69
C PHE A 142 -8.64 18.54 4.96
N ILE A 143 -9.39 17.94 5.87
CA ILE A 143 -8.84 17.35 7.09
C ILE A 143 -8.25 15.97 6.73
N PRO A 144 -6.94 15.75 6.95
CA PRO A 144 -6.32 14.44 6.71
C PRO A 144 -6.65 13.45 7.83
N ALA A 145 -6.56 12.15 7.54
CA ALA A 145 -6.63 11.13 8.58
C ALA A 145 -5.29 11.06 9.33
N ILE A 146 -5.34 11.07 10.65
CA ILE A 146 -4.14 10.97 11.49
C ILE A 146 -3.76 9.48 11.62
N VAL A 147 -2.49 9.17 11.36
CA VAL A 147 -1.95 7.82 11.57
C VAL A 147 -1.70 7.62 13.07
N GLU A 148 -2.34 6.61 13.63
CA GLU A 148 -2.25 6.29 15.05
C GLU A 148 -0.87 5.74 15.46
N GLU A 149 -0.44 6.03 16.68
CA GLU A 149 0.86 5.59 17.19
C GLU A 149 1.04 4.06 17.25
N SER A 150 -0.07 3.31 17.34
CA SER A 150 -0.06 1.85 17.33
C SER A 150 0.30 1.27 15.97
N PHE A 151 0.12 2.02 14.88
CA PHE A 151 0.58 1.59 13.57
C PHE A 151 2.11 1.57 13.51
N LYS A 152 2.67 0.42 13.15
CA LYS A 152 4.12 0.21 13.03
C LYS A 152 4.47 -0.08 11.58
N PRO A 153 4.85 0.93 10.77
CA PRO A 153 5.24 0.68 9.39
C PRO A 153 6.50 -0.19 9.33
N PRO A 154 6.76 -0.85 8.18
CA PRO A 154 8.07 -1.40 7.88
C PRO A 154 9.16 -0.36 8.16
N LEU A 155 10.17 -0.77 8.93
CA LEU A 155 11.36 0.02 9.24
C LEU A 155 12.18 0.32 8.00
N PHE A 156 12.16 -0.62 7.05
CA PHE A 156 12.91 -0.52 5.81
C PHE A 156 12.21 -1.28 4.69
N ILE A 157 12.23 -0.71 3.49
CA ILE A 157 11.81 -1.36 2.25
C ILE A 157 12.97 -1.22 1.27
N SER A 158 13.42 -2.33 0.68
CA SER A 158 14.58 -2.37 -0.20
C SER A 158 14.31 -3.11 -1.48
N ARG A 159 14.86 -2.58 -2.57
CA ARG A 159 15.00 -3.30 -3.84
C ARG A 159 16.17 -4.28 -3.84
N SER A 160 17.02 -4.27 -2.81
CA SER A 160 18.00 -5.33 -2.58
C SER A 160 17.32 -6.54 -1.97
N CYS A 161 17.65 -7.73 -2.46
CA CYS A 161 17.04 -8.98 -2.01
C CYS A 161 17.89 -9.55 -0.87
N PHE A 162 17.41 -9.50 0.37
CA PHE A 162 18.15 -9.97 1.55
C PHE A 162 18.64 -11.42 1.39
N ARG A 163 17.80 -12.27 0.78
CA ARG A 163 18.13 -13.66 0.48
C ARG A 163 19.38 -13.80 -0.40
N ARG A 164 19.47 -12.99 -1.46
CA ARG A 164 20.59 -13.03 -2.42
C ARG A 164 21.78 -12.21 -1.92
N ASP A 165 21.53 -10.97 -1.55
CA ASP A 165 22.55 -9.94 -1.33
C ASP A 165 23.15 -10.02 0.09
N SER A 166 22.39 -10.48 1.08
CA SER A 166 22.86 -10.58 2.47
C SER A 166 23.17 -12.02 2.88
N LEU A 167 22.35 -12.98 2.46
CA LEU A 167 22.55 -14.40 2.79
C LEU A 167 23.32 -15.18 1.71
N MET A 168 23.66 -14.56 0.58
CA MET A 168 24.40 -15.17 -0.52
C MET A 168 23.77 -16.47 -1.05
N GLN A 169 22.44 -16.62 -0.94
CA GLN A 169 21.76 -17.81 -1.45
C GLN A 169 21.57 -17.73 -2.97
N SER A 170 21.73 -18.86 -3.64
CA SER A 170 21.59 -18.97 -5.10
C SER A 170 20.20 -18.53 -5.59
N CYS A 171 20.16 -17.83 -6.72
CA CYS A 171 18.92 -17.51 -7.44
C CYS A 171 18.44 -18.65 -8.36
N GLU A 172 19.22 -19.72 -8.50
CA GLU A 172 18.80 -20.91 -9.24
C GLU A 172 17.66 -21.62 -8.48
N HIS A 173 16.54 -21.88 -9.16
CA HIS A 173 15.31 -22.43 -8.56
C HIS A 173 14.82 -21.65 -7.32
N CYS A 174 15.05 -20.33 -7.29
CA CYS A 174 14.66 -19.48 -6.18
C CYS A 174 13.14 -19.39 -6.04
N PRO A 175 12.58 -19.47 -4.83
CA PRO A 175 11.15 -19.24 -4.61
C PRO A 175 10.75 -17.75 -4.70
N HIS A 176 11.74 -16.86 -4.87
CA HIS A 176 11.63 -15.39 -4.87
C HIS A 176 11.01 -14.80 -3.59
N ARG A 177 10.87 -15.61 -2.53
CA ARG A 177 10.29 -15.22 -1.25
C ARG A 177 10.98 -15.89 -0.08
N GLY A 178 10.75 -15.39 1.14
CA GLY A 178 11.20 -16.01 2.37
C GLY A 178 11.06 -15.09 3.57
N SER A 179 11.27 -15.63 4.78
CA SER A 179 11.33 -14.81 5.98
C SER A 179 12.40 -15.27 6.95
N TRP A 180 13.04 -14.31 7.61
CA TRP A 180 14.12 -14.51 8.57
C TRP A 180 13.91 -13.62 9.78
N TYR A 181 14.43 -14.02 10.93
CA TYR A 181 14.52 -13.14 12.08
C TYR A 181 15.94 -12.62 12.20
N VAL A 182 16.08 -11.31 12.38
CA VAL A 182 17.35 -10.64 12.65
C VAL A 182 17.29 -9.99 14.01
N LYS A 183 18.40 -10.02 14.74
CA LYS A 183 18.50 -9.43 16.08
C LYS A 183 19.27 -8.11 15.95
N GLY A 184 18.62 -7.01 16.33
CA GLY A 184 19.31 -5.75 16.61
C GLY A 184 19.79 -5.70 18.05
N ASP A 185 20.40 -4.59 18.44
CA ASP A 185 20.99 -4.43 19.79
C ASP A 185 19.96 -4.61 20.92
N LYS A 186 18.72 -4.17 20.71
CA LYS A 186 17.64 -4.21 21.72
C LYS A 186 16.35 -4.89 21.27
N GLU A 187 16.16 -5.08 19.97
CA GLU A 187 14.90 -5.56 19.40
C GLU A 187 15.12 -6.70 18.41
N ARG A 188 14.08 -7.51 18.24
CA ARG A 188 14.02 -8.55 17.21
C ARG A 188 13.19 -8.01 16.04
N TYR A 189 13.71 -8.20 14.84
CA TYR A 189 13.03 -7.81 13.61
C TYR A 189 12.77 -9.04 12.76
N LYS A 190 11.74 -8.95 11.92
CA LYS A 190 11.43 -9.93 10.90
C LYS A 190 11.76 -9.32 9.55
N VAL A 191 12.61 -10.00 8.80
CA VAL A 191 12.90 -9.68 7.41
C VAL A 191 12.02 -10.55 6.55
N LEU A 192 11.24 -9.93 5.68
CA LEU A 192 10.42 -10.57 4.67
C LEU A 192 11.07 -10.30 3.31
N VAL A 193 11.15 -11.32 2.47
CA VAL A 193 11.42 -11.15 1.05
C VAL A 193 10.19 -11.59 0.30
N GLU A 194 9.64 -10.72 -0.53
CA GLU A 194 8.55 -11.03 -1.46
C GLU A 194 8.94 -10.46 -2.82
N ASP A 195 8.97 -11.32 -3.84
CA ASP A 195 9.43 -11.00 -5.20
C ASP A 195 10.77 -10.23 -5.25
N CYS A 196 11.75 -10.71 -4.49
CA CYS A 196 13.07 -10.08 -4.32
C CYS A 196 13.07 -8.71 -3.60
N ILE A 197 11.92 -8.19 -3.16
CA ILE A 197 11.83 -6.98 -2.34
C ILE A 197 12.00 -7.36 -0.87
N THR A 198 12.88 -6.65 -0.18
CA THR A 198 13.08 -6.86 1.26
C THR A 198 12.25 -5.87 2.06
N TYR A 199 11.50 -6.37 3.03
CA TYR A 199 10.79 -5.60 4.04
C TYR A 199 11.33 -5.96 5.41
N VAL A 200 11.67 -4.96 6.21
CA VAL A 200 12.06 -5.16 7.62
C VAL A 200 10.94 -4.63 8.48
N VAL A 201 10.31 -5.52 9.26
CA VAL A 201 9.22 -5.19 10.18
C VAL A 201 9.62 -5.55 11.61
N ARG A 202 8.96 -4.93 12.59
CA ARG A 202 9.09 -5.33 13.99
C ARG A 202 8.49 -6.73 14.17
N ALA A 203 9.19 -7.59 14.92
CA ALA A 203 8.79 -8.99 15.16
C ALA A 203 7.83 -9.12 16.34
#